data_AF-A0A2V2UF29-F1
#
_entry.id   AF-A0A2V2UF29-F1
#
_cell.length_a   1.000
_cell.length_b   1.000
_cell.length_c   1.000
_cell.angle_alpha   90.00
_cell.angle_beta   90.00
_cell.angle_gamma   90.00
#
_symmetry.space_group_name_H-M   'P 1'
#
loop_
_entity.id
_entity.type
_entity.pdbx_description
1 polymer ?
#
loop_
_entity_poly.entity_id
_entity_poly.type
_entity_poly.pdbx_seq_one_letter_code
_entity_poly.pdbx_strand_id
1 'polypeptide(L)'
;MRRRMQQLRSDERKAAKAEARREQWLLEQHPYLDGVALAGLPLSKLGLSEDEEFTRLAEEHTVLAASPEKNAEALAAKEQCLKARAAQLAAAVVRQEAALREQMPYLMHLPFDVALRELHLESNPEFVALRCEARGSVRGPRPCWRRGGKAAGESDAGFGEENCGGRGGGPAPRACGNREPA
;
A
#
# COMPACT_ATOMS: atom_id res chain seq x y z
N MET A 1 22.89 -26.66 0.50
CA MET A 1 21.50 -26.36 0.93
C MET A 1 21.36 -26.04 2.44
N ARG A 2 21.96 -26.80 3.36
CA ARG A 2 21.83 -26.59 4.83
C ARG A 2 22.17 -25.17 5.32
N ARG A 3 23.25 -24.54 4.82
CA ARG A 3 23.62 -23.16 5.18
C ARG A 3 22.55 -22.13 4.81
N ARG A 4 21.92 -22.26 3.64
CA ARG A 4 20.86 -21.33 3.20
C ARG A 4 19.61 -21.45 4.07
N MET A 5 19.22 -22.68 4.45
CA MET A 5 18.07 -22.87 5.35
C MET A 5 18.33 -22.27 6.75
N GLN A 6 19.54 -22.41 7.28
CA GLN A 6 19.92 -21.78 8.55
C GLN A 6 19.88 -20.26 8.46
N GLN A 7 20.35 -19.70 7.34
CA GLN A 7 20.27 -18.27 7.09
C GLN A 7 18.82 -17.78 7.08
N LEU A 8 17.92 -18.44 6.34
CA LEU A 8 16.51 -18.07 6.28
C LEU A 8 15.86 -18.07 7.68
N ARG A 9 16.10 -19.10 8.49
CA ARG A 9 15.59 -19.15 9.88
C ARG A 9 16.14 -18.03 10.76
N SER A 10 17.40 -17.64 10.55
CA SER A 10 18.01 -16.51 11.27
C SER A 10 17.32 -15.20 10.87
N ASP A 11 17.07 -15.03 9.57
CA ASP A 11 16.42 -13.84 9.04
C ASP A 11 14.94 -13.75 9.46
N GLU A 12 14.21 -14.86 9.47
CA GLU A 12 12.85 -14.97 10.02
C GLU A 12 12.81 -14.53 11.49
N ARG A 13 13.74 -15.01 12.33
CA ARG A 13 13.82 -14.61 13.75
C ARG A 13 14.13 -13.13 13.91
N LYS A 14 15.02 -12.58 13.07
CA LYS A 14 15.35 -11.15 13.09
C LYS A 14 14.14 -10.30 12.65
N ALA A 15 13.43 -10.73 11.62
CA ALA A 15 12.21 -10.08 11.14
C ALA A 15 11.13 -10.06 12.23
N ALA A 16 10.84 -11.21 12.85
CA ALA A 16 9.88 -11.30 13.96
C ALA A 16 10.27 -10.41 15.14
N LYS A 17 11.56 -10.34 15.49
CA LYS A 17 12.04 -9.45 16.56
C LYS A 17 11.90 -7.97 16.19
N ALA A 18 12.13 -7.60 14.92
CA ALA A 18 11.95 -6.24 14.45
C ALA A 18 10.47 -5.83 14.50
N GLU A 19 9.56 -6.71 14.10
CA GLU A 19 8.13 -6.50 14.19
C GLU A 19 7.67 -6.36 15.65
N ALA A 20 8.09 -7.25 16.54
CA ALA A 20 7.78 -7.15 17.97
C ALA A 20 8.27 -5.82 18.60
N ARG A 21 9.44 -5.33 18.19
CA ARG A 21 9.93 -4.01 18.63
C ARG A 21 9.06 -2.87 18.12
N ARG A 22 8.58 -2.95 16.87
CA ARG A 22 7.68 -1.95 16.30
C ARG A 22 6.35 -1.94 17.04
N GLU A 23 5.78 -3.11 17.31
CA GLU A 23 4.55 -3.24 18.11
C GLU A 23 4.74 -2.66 19.51
N GLN A 24 5.84 -3.01 20.18
CA GLN A 24 6.13 -2.52 21.51
C GLN A 24 6.27 -1.00 21.54
N TRP A 25 6.96 -0.42 20.56
CA TRP A 25 7.07 1.05 20.44
C TRP A 25 5.70 1.71 20.22
N LEU A 26 4.81 1.11 19.43
CA LEU A 26 3.45 1.63 19.23
C LEU A 26 2.62 1.56 20.52
N LEU A 27 2.74 0.49 21.30
CA LEU A 27 2.09 0.36 22.62
C LEU A 27 2.63 1.38 23.62
N GLU A 28 3.93 1.66 23.60
CA GLU A 28 4.53 2.69 24.46
C GLU A 28 3.98 4.10 24.13
N GLN A 29 3.73 4.40 22.86
CA GLN A 29 3.10 5.67 22.46
C GLN A 29 1.59 5.70 22.74
N HIS A 30 0.92 4.55 22.67
CA HIS A 30 -0.53 4.42 22.81
C HIS A 30 -0.91 3.36 23.85
N PRO A 31 -0.60 3.57 25.15
CA PRO A 31 -0.79 2.56 26.19
C PRO A 31 -2.27 2.19 26.40
N TYR A 32 -3.18 3.10 26.07
CA TYR A 32 -4.63 2.85 26.10
C TYR A 32 -5.10 1.84 25.04
N LEU A 33 -4.28 1.46 24.06
CA LEU A 33 -4.63 0.42 23.09
C LEU A 33 -4.22 -0.98 23.53
N ASP A 34 -3.52 -1.13 24.66
CA ASP A 34 -3.15 -2.43 25.20
C ASP A 34 -4.40 -3.25 25.57
N GLY A 35 -4.39 -4.53 25.20
CA GLY A 35 -5.52 -5.45 25.42
C GLY A 35 -6.79 -5.19 24.60
N VAL A 36 -6.81 -4.20 23.69
CA VAL A 36 -7.97 -3.93 22.84
C VAL A 36 -8.03 -4.95 21.70
N ALA A 37 -9.18 -5.60 21.53
CA ALA A 37 -9.40 -6.55 20.45
C ALA A 37 -9.59 -5.82 19.10
N LEU A 38 -8.53 -5.72 18.30
CA LEU A 38 -8.52 -5.07 16.99
C LEU A 38 -8.70 -6.08 15.86
N ALA A 39 -9.76 -6.90 15.96
CA ALA A 39 -10.06 -8.01 15.03
C ALA A 39 -8.90 -9.01 14.83
N GLY A 40 -8.03 -9.16 15.84
CA GLY A 40 -6.85 -10.03 15.79
C GLY A 40 -5.67 -9.44 15.00
N LEU A 41 -5.76 -8.19 14.58
CA LEU A 41 -4.67 -7.48 13.89
C LEU A 41 -3.74 -6.81 14.92
N PRO A 42 -2.43 -6.84 14.68
CA PRO A 42 -1.47 -6.13 15.54
C PRO A 42 -1.43 -4.63 15.14
N LEU A 43 -0.99 -3.75 16.04
CA LEU A 43 -1.12 -2.30 15.88
C LEU A 43 -0.36 -1.78 14.66
N SER A 44 0.78 -2.40 14.31
CA SER A 44 1.59 -2.00 13.16
C SER A 44 0.89 -2.17 11.81
N LYS A 45 -0.18 -2.98 11.75
CA LYS A 45 -0.94 -3.27 10.53
C LYS A 45 -2.14 -2.32 10.33
N LEU A 46 -2.51 -1.56 11.36
CA LEU A 46 -3.66 -0.66 11.31
C LEU A 46 -3.39 0.67 10.63
N GLY A 47 -2.11 1.08 10.51
CA GLY A 47 -1.76 2.38 9.92
C GLY A 47 -2.24 3.56 10.75
N LEU A 48 -2.13 3.49 12.08
CA LEU A 48 -2.60 4.53 13.00
C LEU A 48 -2.04 5.94 12.68
N SER A 49 -0.82 6.01 12.14
CA SER A 49 -0.18 7.27 11.72
C SER A 49 -0.73 7.85 10.42
N GLU A 50 -1.41 7.06 9.60
CA GLU A 50 -2.00 7.48 8.33
C GLU A 50 -3.43 8.03 8.52
N ASP A 51 -4.06 7.75 9.68
CA ASP A 51 -5.41 8.19 9.98
C ASP A 51 -5.42 9.56 10.68
N GLU A 52 -5.86 10.59 9.95
CA GLU A 52 -5.90 11.98 10.44
C GLU A 52 -6.81 12.17 11.68
N GLU A 53 -7.90 11.39 11.78
CA GLU A 53 -8.79 11.47 12.94
C GLU A 53 -8.12 10.90 14.19
N PHE A 54 -7.43 9.77 14.06
CA PHE A 54 -6.67 9.16 15.15
C PHE A 54 -5.52 10.06 15.59
N THR A 55 -4.74 10.62 14.67
CA THR A 55 -3.61 11.50 15.02
C THR A 55 -4.10 12.75 15.75
N ARG A 56 -5.17 13.39 15.27
CA ARG A 56 -5.78 14.55 15.96
C ARG A 56 -6.26 14.19 17.37
N LEU A 57 -6.96 13.06 17.53
CA LEU A 57 -7.43 12.61 18.85
C LEU A 57 -6.28 12.26 19.79
N ALA A 58 -5.19 11.69 19.26
CA ALA A 58 -3.99 11.36 20.04
C ALA A 58 -3.26 12.63 20.50
N GLU A 59 -3.15 13.64 19.64
CA GLU A 59 -2.61 14.96 20.01
C GLU A 59 -3.43 15.60 21.13
N GLU A 60 -4.76 15.63 21.00
CA GLU A 60 -5.64 16.14 22.05
C GLU A 60 -5.47 15.36 23.37
N HIS A 61 -5.31 14.04 23.32
CA HIS A 61 -5.03 13.21 24.49
C HIS A 61 -3.70 13.59 25.14
N THR A 62 -2.63 13.81 24.37
CA THR A 62 -1.32 14.22 24.93
C THR A 62 -1.39 15.57 25.66
N VAL A 63 -2.17 16.53 25.13
CA VAL A 63 -2.39 17.84 25.77
C VAL A 63 -3.17 17.67 27.07
N LEU A 64 -4.22 16.86 27.08
CA LEU A 64 -5.03 16.61 28.28
C LEU A 64 -4.24 15.81 29.33
N ALA A 65 -3.35 14.91 28.89
CA ALA A 65 -2.50 14.08 29.73
C ALA A 65 -1.42 14.88 30.48
N ALA A 66 -1.15 16.13 30.06
CA ALA A 66 -0.29 17.04 30.80
C ALA A 66 -0.90 17.51 32.15
N SER A 67 -2.21 17.34 32.35
CA SER A 67 -2.90 17.67 33.60
C SER A 67 -3.94 16.60 33.96
N PRO A 68 -3.50 15.39 34.34
CA PRO A 68 -4.38 14.23 34.48
C PRO A 68 -5.33 14.34 35.68
N GLU A 69 -4.92 15.03 36.74
CA GLU A 69 -5.72 15.17 37.97
C GLU A 69 -7.03 15.94 37.77
N LYS A 70 -7.04 16.90 36.84
CA LYS A 70 -8.23 17.74 36.55
C LYS A 70 -9.07 17.19 35.41
N ASN A 71 -8.46 16.37 34.54
CA ASN A 71 -9.03 15.95 33.27
C ASN A 71 -9.30 14.44 33.19
N ALA A 72 -9.32 13.73 34.32
CA ALA A 72 -9.44 12.26 34.35
C ALA A 72 -10.66 11.73 33.56
N GLU A 73 -11.83 12.35 33.72
CA GLU A 73 -13.05 11.96 33.00
C GLU A 73 -12.96 12.27 31.49
N ALA A 74 -12.42 13.44 31.14
CA ALA A 74 -12.21 13.83 29.76
C ALA A 74 -11.17 12.92 29.05
N LEU A 75 -10.12 12.53 29.76
CA LEU A 75 -9.11 11.58 29.29
C LEU A 75 -9.72 10.21 29.03
N ALA A 76 -10.49 9.68 29.99
CA ALA A 76 -11.16 8.39 29.82
C ALA A 76 -12.13 8.39 28.62
N ALA A 77 -12.90 9.47 28.44
CA ALA A 77 -13.77 9.63 27.27
C ALA A 77 -12.97 9.69 25.95
N LYS A 78 -11.85 10.42 25.93
CA LYS A 78 -10.97 10.50 24.75
C LYS A 78 -10.30 9.18 24.43
N GLU A 79 -9.84 8.44 25.43
CA GLU A 79 -9.28 7.10 25.27
C GLU A 79 -10.32 6.13 24.70
N GLN A 80 -11.58 6.22 25.14
CA GLN A 80 -12.66 5.43 24.54
C GLN A 80 -12.89 5.79 23.08
N CYS A 81 -12.86 7.08 22.72
CA CYS A 81 -12.94 7.51 21.32
C CYS A 81 -11.77 6.97 20.48
N LEU A 82 -10.54 7.02 21.02
CA LEU A 82 -9.34 6.48 20.37
C LEU A 82 -9.43 4.96 20.16
N LYS A 83 -9.88 4.23 21.19
CA LYS A 83 -10.14 2.78 21.12
C LYS A 83 -11.18 2.46 20.06
N ALA A 84 -12.29 3.21 20.04
CA ALA A 84 -13.35 3.05 19.05
C ALA A 84 -12.84 3.31 17.63
N ARG A 85 -12.03 4.37 17.43
CA ARG A 85 -11.43 4.67 16.13
C ARG A 85 -10.47 3.56 15.68
N ALA A 86 -9.61 3.07 16.58
CA ALA A 86 -8.72 1.95 16.28
C ALA A 86 -9.50 0.69 15.87
N ALA A 87 -10.61 0.38 16.55
CA ALA A 87 -11.48 -0.74 16.19
C ALA A 87 -12.15 -0.55 14.82
N GLN A 88 -12.56 0.68 14.47
CA GLN A 88 -13.08 1.01 13.14
C GLN A 88 -12.02 0.81 12.05
N LEU A 89 -10.77 1.23 12.29
CA LEU A 89 -9.66 1.01 11.38
C LEU A 89 -9.38 -0.48 11.20
N ALA A 90 -9.37 -1.26 12.28
CA ALA A 90 -9.22 -2.71 12.20
C ALA A 90 -10.32 -3.35 11.34
N ALA A 91 -11.58 -2.96 11.55
CA ALA A 91 -12.69 -3.43 10.74
C ALA A 91 -12.55 -3.00 9.27
N ALA A 92 -12.03 -1.80 9.00
CA ALA A 92 -11.76 -1.34 7.64
C ALA A 92 -10.66 -2.16 6.95
N VAL A 93 -9.57 -2.49 7.66
CA VAL A 93 -8.51 -3.36 7.15
C VAL A 93 -9.05 -4.74 6.81
N VAL A 94 -9.86 -5.35 7.69
CA VAL A 94 -10.47 -6.65 7.43
C VAL A 94 -11.41 -6.59 6.22
N ARG A 95 -12.24 -5.55 6.11
CA ARG A 95 -13.12 -5.36 4.94
C ARG A 95 -12.33 -5.17 3.65
N GLN A 96 -11.24 -4.39 3.68
CA GLN A 96 -10.39 -4.18 2.52
C GLN A 96 -9.75 -5.51 2.08
N GLU A 97 -9.21 -6.28 3.01
CA GLU A 97 -8.63 -7.59 2.71
C GLU A 97 -9.68 -8.56 2.13
N ALA A 98 -10.89 -8.58 2.68
CA ALA A 98 -11.99 -9.39 2.16
C ALA A 98 -12.37 -8.97 0.72
N ALA A 99 -12.51 -7.66 0.47
CA ALA A 99 -12.79 -7.15 -0.86
C ALA A 99 -11.70 -7.49 -1.88
N LEU A 100 -10.42 -7.44 -1.48
CA LEU A 100 -9.31 -7.87 -2.33
C LEU A 100 -9.38 -9.36 -2.65
N ARG A 101 -9.77 -10.21 -1.68
CA ARG A 101 -9.95 -11.65 -1.90
C ARG A 101 -11.11 -11.97 -2.84
N GLU A 102 -12.23 -11.24 -2.73
CA GLU A 102 -13.35 -11.38 -3.65
C GLU A 102 -12.99 -10.96 -5.08
N GLN A 103 -12.21 -9.89 -5.22
CA GLN A 103 -11.76 -9.41 -6.52
C GLN A 103 -10.72 -10.34 -7.16
N MET A 104 -9.96 -11.09 -6.35
CA MET A 104 -8.86 -11.94 -6.78
C MET A 104 -8.99 -13.35 -6.21
N PRO A 105 -10.05 -14.10 -6.58
CA PRO A 105 -10.31 -15.44 -6.05
C PRO A 105 -9.29 -16.48 -6.52
N TYR A 106 -8.34 -16.12 -7.38
CA TYR A 106 -7.22 -16.96 -7.78
C TYR A 106 -6.01 -16.86 -6.84
N LEU A 107 -6.00 -15.90 -5.90
CA LEU A 107 -4.99 -15.72 -4.87
C LEU A 107 -5.46 -16.30 -3.53
N MET A 108 -5.99 -17.54 -3.55
CA MET A 108 -6.63 -18.14 -2.37
C MET A 108 -5.66 -18.38 -1.22
N HIS A 109 -4.42 -18.82 -1.53
CA HIS A 109 -3.41 -19.14 -0.52
C HIS A 109 -2.04 -18.69 -1.03
N LEU A 110 -1.54 -17.55 -0.54
CA LEU A 110 -0.15 -17.22 -0.75
C LEU A 110 0.74 -18.18 0.08
N PRO A 111 1.90 -18.59 -0.44
CA PRO A 111 2.84 -19.45 0.29
C PRO A 111 3.42 -18.80 1.56
N PHE A 112 3.12 -17.51 1.77
CA PHE A 112 3.46 -16.73 2.94
C PHE A 112 2.19 -16.02 3.41
N ASP A 113 2.01 -15.94 4.73
CA ASP A 113 0.83 -15.36 5.38
C ASP A 113 0.87 -13.82 5.33
N VAL A 114 0.94 -13.31 4.10
CA VAL A 114 1.02 -11.87 3.78
C VAL A 114 -0.35 -11.42 3.31
N ALA A 115 -0.90 -10.39 3.94
CA ALA A 115 -2.17 -9.80 3.56
C ALA A 115 -2.09 -9.24 2.12
N LEU A 116 -3.15 -9.42 1.33
CA LEU A 116 -3.22 -8.90 -0.03
C LEU A 116 -3.08 -7.37 -0.07
N ARG A 117 -3.56 -6.68 0.97
CA ARG A 117 -3.38 -5.24 1.15
C ARG A 117 -1.91 -4.81 1.11
N GLU A 118 -1.01 -5.57 1.73
CA GLU A 118 0.43 -5.23 1.83
C GLU A 118 1.17 -5.38 0.49
N LEU A 119 0.62 -6.18 -0.42
CA LEU A 119 1.19 -6.39 -1.74
C LEU A 119 0.95 -5.21 -2.69
N HIS A 120 0.02 -4.29 -2.34
CA HIS A 120 -0.33 -3.10 -3.12
C HIS A 120 -0.58 -3.43 -4.61
N LEU A 121 -1.18 -4.60 -4.89
CA LEU A 121 -1.33 -5.11 -6.26
C LEU A 121 -2.19 -4.20 -7.15
N GLU A 122 -3.13 -3.48 -6.56
CA GLU A 122 -3.98 -2.52 -7.27
C GLU A 122 -3.24 -1.23 -7.70
N SER A 123 -2.09 -0.93 -7.09
CA SER A 123 -1.26 0.21 -7.49
C SER A 123 -0.40 -0.11 -8.73
N ASN A 124 -0.28 -1.39 -9.11
CA ASN A 124 0.51 -1.79 -10.27
C ASN A 124 -0.37 -1.85 -11.54
N PRO A 125 -0.13 -0.97 -12.54
CA PRO A 125 -0.97 -0.89 -13.74
C PRO A 125 -0.91 -2.17 -14.59
N GLU A 126 0.24 -2.84 -14.66
CA GLU A 126 0.41 -4.11 -15.40
C GLU A 126 -0.42 -5.22 -14.79
N PHE A 127 -0.41 -5.32 -13.45
CA PHE A 127 -1.23 -6.30 -12.75
C PHE A 127 -2.72 -6.02 -12.90
N VAL A 128 -3.11 -4.75 -12.84
CA VAL A 128 -4.50 -4.33 -13.06
C VAL A 128 -4.95 -4.70 -14.48
N ALA A 129 -4.11 -4.48 -15.50
CA ALA A 129 -4.41 -4.87 -16.88
C ALA A 129 -4.62 -6.40 -17.01
N LEU A 130 -3.73 -7.20 -16.43
CA LEU A 130 -3.85 -8.66 -16.42
C LEU A 130 -5.11 -9.15 -15.68
N ARG A 131 -5.47 -8.51 -14.57
CA ARG A 131 -6.71 -8.83 -13.84
C ARG A 131 -7.95 -8.50 -14.67
N CYS A 132 -7.96 -7.37 -15.37
CA CYS A 132 -9.04 -6.99 -16.28
C CYS A 132 -9.17 -7.99 -17.43
N GLU A 133 -8.05 -8.44 -18.00
CA GLU A 133 -8.04 -9.51 -19.00
C GLU A 133 -8.60 -10.82 -18.44
N ALA A 134 -8.18 -11.22 -17.23
CA ALA A 134 -8.66 -12.43 -16.57
C ALA A 134 -10.19 -12.40 -16.28
N ARG A 135 -10.74 -11.21 -15.99
CA ARG A 135 -12.19 -11.00 -15.84
C ARG A 135 -12.95 -11.04 -17.16
N GLY A 136 -12.33 -10.56 -18.25
CA GLY A 136 -12.91 -10.58 -19.60
C GLY A 136 -12.86 -11.95 -20.28
N SER A 137 -11.87 -12.78 -19.93
CA SER A 137 -11.62 -14.09 -20.55
C SER A 137 -12.49 -15.24 -19.99
N VAL A 138 -13.73 -14.95 -19.58
CA VAL A 138 -14.69 -15.96 -19.07
C VAL A 138 -15.24 -16.87 -20.19
N ARG A 139 -14.82 -16.74 -21.44
CA ARG A 139 -15.05 -17.75 -22.50
C ARG A 139 -13.85 -17.88 -23.44
N GLY A 140 -12.98 -18.86 -23.18
CA GLY A 140 -11.99 -19.32 -24.16
C GLY A 140 -11.02 -20.34 -23.57
N PRO A 141 -10.63 -21.39 -24.32
CA PRO A 141 -9.66 -22.36 -23.84
C PRO A 141 -8.29 -21.69 -23.67
N ARG A 142 -7.64 -21.98 -22.54
CA ARG A 142 -6.36 -21.38 -22.10
C ARG A 142 -5.28 -21.46 -23.20
N PRO A 143 -4.51 -20.38 -23.47
CA PRO A 143 -3.27 -20.55 -24.20
C PRO A 143 -2.27 -21.25 -23.28
N CYS A 144 -1.83 -22.44 -23.70
CA CYS A 144 -0.64 -23.05 -23.16
C CYS A 144 0.52 -22.08 -23.40
N TRP A 145 1.19 -21.68 -22.32
CA TRP A 145 2.53 -21.11 -22.26
C TRP A 145 3.29 -21.16 -23.60
N ARG A 146 3.10 -20.15 -24.46
CA ARG A 146 3.86 -20.05 -25.70
C ARG A 146 5.22 -19.45 -25.38
N ARG A 147 6.11 -20.35 -24.97
CA ARG A 147 7.55 -20.27 -25.23
C ARG A 147 7.74 -20.16 -26.75
N GLY A 148 8.45 -19.15 -27.21
CA GLY A 148 8.81 -19.01 -28.60
C GLY A 148 9.38 -17.63 -28.93
N GLY A 149 10.64 -17.39 -28.57
CA GLY A 149 11.41 -16.31 -29.18
C GLY A 149 11.70 -16.61 -30.65
N LYS A 150 11.63 -15.57 -31.48
CA LYS A 150 12.43 -15.29 -32.68
C LYS A 150 11.99 -13.89 -33.16
N ALA A 151 12.85 -12.89 -33.08
CA ALA A 151 13.79 -12.50 -34.14
C ALA A 151 13.07 -12.04 -35.43
N ALA A 152 12.90 -10.72 -35.55
CA ALA A 152 12.86 -9.98 -36.79
C ALA A 152 13.69 -8.72 -36.49
N GLY A 153 14.76 -8.39 -37.18
CA GLY A 153 15.12 -8.70 -38.56
C GLY A 153 15.60 -7.38 -39.12
N GLU A 154 16.91 -7.28 -39.30
CA GLU A 154 17.61 -6.22 -40.04
C GLU A 154 16.82 -5.77 -41.28
N SER A 155 16.73 -4.46 -41.45
CA SER A 155 16.67 -3.85 -42.78
C SER A 155 17.63 -2.67 -42.80
N ASP A 156 18.85 -2.97 -43.21
CA ASP A 156 19.79 -2.05 -43.85
C ASP A 156 19.09 -1.34 -45.03
N ALA A 157 19.12 -0.02 -45.00
CA ALA A 157 19.09 0.82 -46.19
C ALA A 157 19.95 2.04 -45.88
N GLY A 158 21.17 2.03 -46.40
CA GLY A 158 22.15 3.07 -46.19
C GLY A 158 21.96 4.29 -47.09
N PHE A 159 22.80 5.28 -46.74
CA PHE A 159 23.46 6.25 -47.60
C PHE A 159 22.75 7.57 -47.94
N GLY A 160 23.40 8.68 -47.55
CA GLY A 160 23.04 10.05 -47.95
C GLY A 160 23.66 11.11 -47.04
N GLU A 161 24.94 11.42 -47.27
CA GLU A 161 25.78 12.44 -46.63
C GLU A 161 25.23 13.89 -46.66
N GLU A 162 25.69 14.66 -45.66
CA GLU A 162 25.98 16.11 -45.66
C GLU A 162 24.85 17.14 -45.88
N ASN A 163 24.61 18.00 -44.89
CA ASN A 163 25.10 19.38 -44.98
C ASN A 163 24.97 20.15 -43.63
N CYS A 164 26.05 20.84 -43.27
CA CYS A 164 26.11 21.84 -42.19
C CYS A 164 25.47 23.16 -42.66
N GLY A 165 24.75 23.86 -41.79
CA GLY A 165 24.26 25.20 -42.09
C GLY A 165 23.34 25.77 -41.03
N GLY A 166 23.85 26.70 -40.23
CA GLY A 166 23.16 27.23 -39.05
C GLY A 166 22.23 28.43 -39.29
N ARG A 167 21.78 28.94 -38.13
CA ARG A 167 21.19 30.25 -37.81
C ARG A 167 19.67 30.40 -37.99
N GLY A 168 19.04 30.74 -36.86
CA GLY A 168 18.26 31.97 -36.80
C GLY A 168 16.81 31.85 -36.32
N GLY A 169 16.61 32.15 -35.03
CA GLY A 169 15.71 33.24 -34.62
C GLY A 169 14.20 33.02 -34.60
N GLY A 170 13.64 33.01 -33.38
CA GLY A 170 12.43 33.78 -33.06
C GLY A 170 11.11 33.01 -32.86
N PRO A 171 10.09 33.67 -32.30
CA PRO A 171 9.71 33.44 -30.89
C PRO A 171 8.29 32.89 -30.67
N ALA A 172 8.02 32.46 -29.43
CA ALA A 172 6.68 32.19 -28.90
C ALA A 172 5.80 33.46 -28.86
N PRO A 173 4.46 33.33 -29.04
CA PRO A 173 3.53 33.60 -27.92
C PRO A 173 2.33 32.61 -27.91
N ARG A 174 1.94 32.06 -26.76
CA ARG A 174 0.97 32.54 -25.74
C ARG A 174 -0.51 32.59 -26.16
N ALA A 175 -1.30 32.01 -25.24
CA ALA A 175 -2.70 32.29 -24.86
C ALA A 175 -3.82 31.51 -25.59
N CYS A 176 -4.16 30.33 -25.03
CA CYS A 176 -5.51 29.78 -25.07
C CYS A 176 -6.43 30.70 -24.25
N GLY A 177 -7.40 31.34 -24.91
CA GLY A 177 -8.44 32.12 -24.28
C GLY A 177 -9.50 31.21 -23.65
N ASN A 178 -9.72 31.38 -22.35
CA ASN A 178 -10.90 30.91 -21.64
C ASN A 178 -12.12 31.77 -22.02
N ARG A 179 -13.26 31.15 -22.31
CA ARG A 179 -14.60 31.71 -22.00
C ARG A 179 -15.72 30.66 -22.15
N GLU A 180 -16.12 30.09 -21.02
CA GLU A 180 -17.52 29.76 -20.70
C GLU A 180 -18.22 31.03 -20.12
N PRO A 181 -19.50 31.00 -19.73
CA PRO A 181 -20.69 30.62 -20.51
C PRO A 181 -21.80 31.71 -20.38
N ALA A 182 -22.91 31.55 -21.11
CA ALA A 182 -24.23 32.05 -20.74
C ALA A 182 -25.30 31.19 -21.42
#